data_AF-A0A7W1IBW6-F1
#
_entry.id   AF-A0A7W1IBW6-F1
#
_cell.length_a   1.000
_cell.length_b   1.000
_cell.length_c   1.000
_cell.angle_alpha   90.00
_cell.angle_beta   90.00
_cell.angle_gamma   90.00
#
_symmetry.space_group_name_H-M   'P 1'
#
loop_
_entity.id
_entity.type
_entity.pdbx_description
1 polymer ?
#
loop_
_entity_poly.entity_id
_entity_poly.type
_entity_poly.pdbx_seq_one_letter_code
_entity_poly.pdbx_strand_id
1 'polypeptide(L)'
;MKVGKAIIAGIVGGAAMTTLAWLARLMGIDINAEMMLGTMVSSPGTAAWLIGFVMHMMLSVGIALIYAWGFERLTHRAGAVVGLGFAVIHVTIAGIVMGMIPAIHPMIPEQMPAPGAFLAKMGTIFVAVFVIEHLVYGTIVGAMYGPVVSARPLETGTA
;
A
#
# COMPACT_ATOMS: atom_id res chain seq x y z
N MET A 1 -15.86 13.10 -2.20
CA MET A 1 -15.06 11.87 -1.99
C MET A 1 -15.95 10.66 -1.84
N LYS A 2 -15.79 9.68 -2.73
CA LYS A 2 -16.47 8.37 -2.64
C LYS A 2 -15.82 7.48 -1.58
N VAL A 3 -15.99 7.82 -0.31
CA VAL A 3 -15.29 7.20 0.83
C VAL A 3 -15.47 5.67 0.84
N GLY A 4 -16.69 5.16 0.67
CA GLY A 4 -16.95 3.72 0.66
C GLY A 4 -16.18 2.97 -0.44
N LYS A 5 -16.04 3.57 -1.63
CA LYS A 5 -15.23 2.99 -2.71
C LYS A 5 -13.75 2.96 -2.37
N ALA A 6 -13.23 4.02 -1.76
CA ALA A 6 -11.84 4.08 -1.30
C ALA A 6 -11.53 3.02 -0.25
N ILE A 7 -12.43 2.83 0.73
CA ILE A 7 -12.27 1.81 1.77
C ILE A 7 -12.24 0.41 1.15
N ILE A 8 -13.22 0.06 0.32
CA ILE A 8 -13.27 -1.25 -0.32
C ILE A 8 -12.04 -1.47 -1.21
N ALA A 9 -11.65 -0.46 -1.98
CA ALA A 9 -10.47 -0.54 -2.85
C ALA A 9 -9.16 -0.71 -2.05
N GLY A 10 -9.03 -0.04 -0.90
CA GLY A 10 -7.90 -0.20 0.01
C GLY A 10 -7.83 -1.60 0.60
N ILE A 11 -8.97 -2.16 1.03
CA ILE A 11 -9.03 -3.55 1.54
C ILE A 11 -8.66 -4.54 0.44
N VAL A 12 -9.24 -4.41 -0.76
CA VAL A 12 -8.95 -5.34 -1.88
C VAL A 12 -7.50 -5.21 -2.35
N GLY A 13 -6.97 -3.99 -2.44
CA GLY A 13 -5.57 -3.76 -2.77
C GLY A 13 -4.63 -4.34 -1.72
N GLY A 14 -4.89 -4.10 -0.43
CA GLY A 14 -4.09 -4.65 0.67
C GLY A 14 -4.12 -6.18 0.68
N ALA A 15 -5.30 -6.79 0.52
CA ALA A 15 -5.44 -8.23 0.42
C ALA A 15 -4.70 -8.81 -0.80
N ALA A 16 -4.69 -8.11 -1.94
CA ALA A 16 -3.91 -8.49 -3.10
C ALA A 16 -2.40 -8.47 -2.81
N MET A 17 -1.90 -7.43 -2.12
CA MET A 17 -0.50 -7.39 -1.67
C MET A 17 -0.16 -8.56 -0.74
N THR A 18 -0.97 -8.81 0.30
CA THR A 18 -0.76 -9.95 1.21
C THR A 18 -0.75 -11.29 0.46
N THR A 19 -1.60 -11.44 -0.55
CA THR A 19 -1.65 -12.64 -1.38
C THR A 19 -0.39 -12.78 -2.24
N LEU A 20 0.09 -11.69 -2.86
CA LEU A 20 1.33 -11.69 -3.63
C LEU A 20 2.54 -12.01 -2.75
N ALA A 21 2.62 -11.41 -1.56
CA ALA A 21 3.66 -11.70 -0.57
C ALA A 21 3.63 -13.17 -0.16
N TRP A 22 2.43 -13.73 0.05
CA TRP A 22 2.27 -15.16 0.34
C TRP A 22 2.79 -16.04 -0.79
N LEU A 23 2.46 -15.73 -2.05
CA LEU A 23 3.01 -16.45 -3.21
C LEU A 23 4.53 -16.30 -3.32
N ALA A 24 5.08 -15.12 -3.04
CA ALA A 24 6.53 -14.89 -3.01
C ALA A 24 7.23 -15.75 -1.94
N ARG A 25 6.61 -15.88 -0.75
CA ARG A 25 7.11 -16.76 0.33
C ARG A 25 7.13 -18.23 -0.08
N LEU A 26 6.15 -18.70 -0.86
CA LEU A 26 6.16 -20.07 -1.41
C LEU A 26 7.35 -20.32 -2.37
N MET A 27 7.93 -19.25 -2.94
CA MET A 27 9.12 -19.30 -3.79
C MET A 27 10.43 -19.02 -3.03
N GLY A 28 10.39 -18.95 -1.69
CA GLY A 28 11.56 -18.69 -0.85
C GLY A 28 11.93 -17.22 -0.69
N ILE A 29 11.09 -16.29 -1.15
CA ILE A 29 11.27 -14.85 -0.94
C ILE A 29 10.48 -14.47 0.31
N ASP A 30 11.14 -14.44 1.48
CA ASP A 30 10.48 -14.25 2.78
C ASP A 30 10.09 -12.78 3.07
N ILE A 31 9.27 -12.20 2.19
CA ILE A 31 8.65 -10.88 2.40
C ILE A 31 7.41 -11.05 3.27
N ASN A 32 7.41 -10.43 4.45
CA ASN A 32 6.33 -10.59 5.42
C ASN A 32 6.07 -9.30 6.20
N ALA A 33 5.42 -8.34 5.52
CA ALA A 33 5.05 -7.07 6.12
C ALA A 33 4.08 -7.26 7.29
N GLU A 34 3.21 -8.28 7.24
CA GLU A 34 2.26 -8.58 8.31
C GLU A 34 3.00 -9.05 9.57
N MET A 35 3.96 -9.97 9.46
CA MET A 35 4.76 -10.35 10.63
C MET A 35 5.50 -9.15 11.19
N MET A 36 6.16 -8.36 10.34
CA MET A 36 6.91 -7.16 10.76
C MET A 36 6.03 -6.13 11.47
N LEU A 37 4.83 -5.83 10.96
CA LEU A 37 3.92 -4.90 11.65
C LEU A 37 3.42 -5.47 12.98
N GLY A 38 3.10 -6.77 13.01
CA GLY A 38 2.62 -7.46 14.20
C GLY A 38 3.65 -7.51 15.33
N THR A 39 4.91 -7.69 14.98
CA THR A 39 6.03 -7.77 15.93
C THR A 39 6.39 -6.43 16.57
N MET A 40 5.75 -5.33 16.15
CA MET A 40 5.85 -4.07 16.89
C MET A 40 5.22 -4.16 18.29
N VAL A 41 4.26 -5.07 18.50
CA VAL A 41 3.47 -5.14 19.74
C VAL A 41 3.27 -6.56 20.28
N SER A 42 3.78 -7.59 19.59
CA SER A 42 3.62 -8.98 19.98
C SER A 42 4.86 -9.81 19.62
N SER A 43 5.06 -10.94 20.29
CA SER A 43 6.13 -11.88 19.94
C SER A 43 5.86 -12.55 18.59
N PRO A 44 6.91 -12.92 17.83
CA PRO A 44 6.74 -13.58 16.53
C PRO A 44 5.86 -14.83 16.62
N GLY A 45 4.92 -14.96 15.69
CA GLY A 45 3.98 -16.09 15.64
C GLY A 45 2.65 -15.73 14.98
N THR A 46 1.69 -16.64 15.05
CA THR A 46 0.37 -16.47 14.41
C THR A 46 -0.38 -15.23 14.90
N ALA A 47 -0.29 -14.93 16.19
CA ALA A 47 -0.94 -13.75 16.77
C ALA A 47 -0.34 -12.45 16.21
N ALA A 48 0.99 -12.33 16.18
CA ALA A 48 1.66 -11.19 15.56
C ALA A 48 1.24 -11.06 14.08
N TRP A 49 1.28 -12.14 13.31
CA TRP A 49 0.87 -12.09 11.91
C TRP A 49 -0.57 -11.58 11.72
N LEU A 50 -1.53 -12.04 12.54
CA LEU A 50 -2.91 -11.56 12.47
C LEU A 50 -3.04 -10.08 12.84
N ILE A 51 -2.35 -9.65 13.89
CA ILE A 51 -2.31 -8.23 14.30
C ILE A 51 -1.76 -7.38 13.17
N GLY A 52 -0.62 -7.76 12.61
CA GLY A 52 0.00 -7.00 11.54
C GLY A 52 -0.76 -7.07 10.23
N PHE A 53 -1.48 -8.16 9.94
CA PHE A 53 -2.43 -8.22 8.82
C PHE A 53 -3.54 -7.17 8.99
N VAL A 54 -4.14 -7.08 10.17
CA VAL A 54 -5.16 -6.05 10.46
C VAL A 54 -4.57 -4.64 10.33
N MET A 55 -3.38 -4.40 10.89
CA MET A 55 -2.66 -3.12 10.74
C MET A 55 -2.38 -2.80 9.27
N HIS A 56 -1.95 -3.79 8.47
CA HIS A 56 -1.71 -3.64 7.05
C HIS A 56 -2.98 -3.28 6.29
N MET A 57 -4.13 -3.90 6.62
CA MET A 57 -5.42 -3.52 6.03
C MET A 57 -5.83 -2.10 6.41
N MET A 58 -5.63 -1.69 7.66
CA MET A 58 -5.93 -0.33 8.12
C MET A 58 -5.06 0.71 7.40
N LEU A 59 -3.76 0.46 7.27
CA LEU A 59 -2.84 1.29 6.50
C LEU A 59 -3.24 1.36 5.03
N SER A 60 -3.59 0.21 4.44
CA SER A 60 -4.07 0.10 3.06
C SER A 60 -5.34 0.93 2.83
N VAL A 61 -6.26 0.98 3.78
CA VAL A 61 -7.44 1.87 3.72
C VAL A 61 -7.03 3.33 3.82
N GLY A 62 -6.16 3.68 4.79
CA GLY A 62 -5.66 5.05 4.96
C GLY A 62 -5.01 5.61 3.70
N ILE A 63 -4.17 4.81 3.05
CA ILE A 63 -3.48 5.19 1.80
C ILE A 63 -4.48 5.32 0.65
N ALA A 64 -5.47 4.43 0.55
CA ALA A 64 -6.50 4.52 -0.48
C ALA A 64 -7.37 5.79 -0.33
N LEU A 65 -7.60 6.25 0.92
CA LEU A 65 -8.27 7.53 1.17
C LEU A 65 -7.42 8.72 0.72
N ILE A 66 -6.10 8.67 0.89
CA ILE A 66 -5.18 9.69 0.36
C ILE A 66 -5.20 9.69 -1.17
N TYR A 67 -5.22 8.53 -1.81
CA TYR A 67 -5.37 8.40 -3.26
C TYR A 67 -6.68 9.00 -3.73
N ALA A 68 -7.79 8.64 -3.09
CA ALA A 68 -9.11 9.18 -3.39
C ALA A 68 -9.15 10.70 -3.31
N TRP A 69 -8.51 11.28 -2.28
CA TRP A 69 -8.37 12.72 -2.15
C TRP A 69 -7.59 13.32 -3.32
N GLY A 70 -6.45 12.73 -3.69
CA GLY A 70 -5.65 13.20 -4.82
C GLY A 70 -6.33 13.03 -6.19
N PHE A 71 -7.11 11.97 -6.37
CA PHE A 71 -7.94 11.77 -7.56
C PHE A 71 -8.97 12.88 -7.70
N GLU A 72 -9.64 13.27 -6.62
CA GLU A 72 -10.66 14.32 -6.68
C GLU A 72 -10.10 15.74 -6.71
N ARG A 73 -8.98 16.00 -6.02
CA ARG A 73 -8.46 17.36 -5.81
C ARG A 73 -7.30 17.76 -6.72
N LEU A 74 -6.47 16.80 -7.15
CA LEU A 74 -5.26 17.11 -7.90
C LEU A 74 -5.39 16.75 -9.37
N THR A 75 -5.91 15.56 -9.66
CA THR A 75 -5.96 15.07 -11.05
C THR A 75 -7.32 15.21 -11.70
N HIS A 76 -8.38 15.30 -10.90
CA HIS A 76 -9.78 15.26 -11.33
C HIS A 76 -10.13 14.04 -12.20
N ARG A 77 -9.40 12.94 -12.00
CA ARG A 77 -9.57 11.67 -12.71
C ARG A 77 -9.16 10.51 -11.81
N ALA A 78 -9.70 9.34 -12.10
CA ALA A 78 -9.31 8.10 -11.48
C ALA A 78 -9.43 6.96 -12.50
N GLY A 79 -8.60 5.95 -12.33
CA GLY A 79 -8.48 4.80 -13.21
C GLY A 79 -7.16 4.09 -12.95
N ALA A 80 -7.00 2.88 -13.50
CA ALA A 80 -5.82 2.04 -13.29
C ALA A 80 -4.50 2.80 -13.51
N VAL A 81 -4.36 3.51 -14.64
CA VAL A 81 -3.15 4.27 -14.99
C VAL A 81 -2.88 5.43 -14.02
N VAL A 82 -3.92 6.14 -13.59
CA VAL A 82 -3.78 7.25 -12.62
C VAL A 82 -3.37 6.70 -11.26
N GLY A 83 -3.98 5.60 -10.83
CA GLY A 83 -3.61 4.90 -9.60
C GLY A 83 -2.19 4.32 -9.62
N LEU A 84 -1.74 3.81 -10.77
CA LEU A 84 -0.35 3.39 -10.98
C LEU A 84 0.61 4.58 -10.82
N GLY A 85 0.28 5.75 -11.37
CA GLY A 85 1.08 6.97 -11.16
C GLY A 85 1.20 7.36 -9.67
N PHE A 86 0.10 7.26 -8.91
CA PHE A 86 0.13 7.45 -7.46
C PHE A 86 0.94 6.37 -6.74
N ALA A 87 0.92 5.12 -7.23
CA ALA A 87 1.74 4.04 -6.68
C ALA A 87 3.23 4.31 -6.76
N VAL A 88 3.72 4.99 -7.80
CA VAL A 88 5.14 5.37 -7.88
C VAL A 88 5.53 6.29 -6.71
N ILE A 89 4.67 7.24 -6.36
CA ILE A 89 4.92 8.14 -5.22
C ILE A 89 4.82 7.35 -3.90
N HIS A 90 3.75 6.57 -3.75
CA HIS A 90 3.52 5.78 -2.56
C HIS A 90 4.66 4.79 -2.29
N VAL A 91 5.08 3.98 -3.28
CA VAL A 91 6.17 3.02 -3.12
C VAL A 91 7.49 3.70 -2.82
N THR A 92 7.73 4.90 -3.36
CA THR A 92 8.92 5.68 -3.04
C THR A 92 8.93 6.07 -1.56
N ILE A 93 7.82 6.60 -1.07
CA ILE A 93 7.67 6.96 0.35
C ILE A 93 7.79 5.72 1.24
N ALA A 94 7.05 4.66 0.91
CA ALA A 94 7.08 3.40 1.65
C ALA A 94 8.49 2.81 1.70
N GLY A 95 9.21 2.82 0.58
CA GLY A 95 10.59 2.34 0.49
C GLY A 95 11.55 3.13 1.38
N ILE A 96 11.42 4.46 1.45
CA ILE A 96 12.20 5.29 2.37
C ILE A 96 11.85 4.96 3.83
N VAL A 97 10.55 4.85 4.14
CA VAL A 97 10.07 4.48 5.49
C VAL A 97 10.63 3.13 5.93
N MET A 98 10.72 2.14 5.04
CA MET A 98 11.34 0.83 5.34
C MET A 98 12.79 0.98 5.82
N GLY A 99 13.55 1.94 5.28
CA GLY A 99 14.90 2.24 5.75
C GLY A 99 14.97 2.75 7.19
N MET A 100 13.87 3.33 7.69
CA MET A 100 13.77 3.91 9.03
C MET A 100 13.19 2.94 10.06
N ILE A 101 12.57 1.83 9.65
CA ILE A 101 11.95 0.83 10.53
C ILE A 101 12.85 0.38 11.70
N PRO A 102 14.16 0.09 11.50
CA PRO A 102 15.03 -0.31 12.61
C PRO A 102 15.12 0.71 13.76
N ALA A 103 14.83 1.99 13.52
CA ALA A 103 14.88 3.01 14.56
C ALA A 103 13.64 3.00 15.48
N ILE A 104 12.54 2.37 15.05
CA ILE A 104 11.25 2.39 15.75
C ILE A 104 10.72 0.99 16.08
N HIS A 105 11.27 -0.06 15.47
CA HIS A 105 10.78 -1.43 15.62
C HIS A 105 11.54 -2.17 16.73
N PRO A 106 10.86 -2.68 17.76
CA PRO A 106 11.50 -3.19 18.98
C PRO A 106 12.31 -4.48 18.80
N MET A 107 12.09 -5.21 17.70
CA MET A 107 12.75 -6.50 17.43
C MET A 107 13.69 -6.51 16.22
N ILE A 108 13.89 -5.35 15.58
CA ILE A 108 14.79 -5.22 14.43
C ILE A 108 16.00 -4.38 14.86
N PRO A 109 17.25 -4.86 14.64
CA PRO A 109 17.64 -6.04 13.87
C PRO A 109 17.77 -7.36 14.64
N GLU A 110 17.58 -7.38 15.96
CA GLU A 110 18.05 -8.46 16.83
C GLU A 110 17.32 -9.81 16.60
N GLN A 111 16.01 -9.77 16.30
CA GLN A 111 15.20 -10.97 16.09
C GLN A 111 14.61 -11.05 14.68
N MET A 112 14.69 -9.96 13.91
CA MET A 112 14.22 -9.89 12.52
C MET A 112 15.20 -9.09 11.67
N PRO A 113 15.43 -9.49 10.40
CA PRO A 113 16.38 -8.82 9.54
C PRO A 113 15.97 -7.37 9.29
N ALA A 114 16.92 -6.44 9.39
CA ALA A 114 16.68 -5.06 9.02
C ALA A 114 16.37 -4.97 7.51
N PRO A 115 15.21 -4.42 7.11
CA PRO A 115 14.81 -4.41 5.70
C PRO A 115 15.72 -3.50 4.86
N GLY A 116 16.16 -2.37 5.42
CA GLY A 116 16.78 -1.30 4.64
C GLY A 116 15.76 -0.61 3.72
N ALA A 117 16.19 0.49 3.08
CA ALA A 117 15.31 1.21 2.17
C ALA A 117 14.87 0.30 1.02
N PHE A 118 13.58 0.28 0.69
CA PHE A 118 12.99 -0.59 -0.34
C PHE A 118 13.26 -2.10 -0.13
N LEU A 119 13.54 -2.55 1.09
CA LEU A 119 13.99 -3.92 1.39
C LEU A 119 15.39 -4.27 0.82
N ALA A 120 16.21 -3.28 0.46
CA ALA A 120 17.49 -3.50 -0.22
C ALA A 120 18.50 -4.34 0.57
N LYS A 121 18.41 -4.40 1.90
CA LYS A 121 19.29 -5.25 2.72
C LYS A 121 18.93 -6.74 2.66
N MET A 122 17.74 -7.07 2.14
CA MET A 122 17.27 -8.45 1.95
C MET A 122 17.63 -8.99 0.55
N GLY A 123 17.98 -8.11 -0.40
CA GLY A 123 18.41 -8.47 -1.75
C GLY A 123 17.57 -7.83 -2.84
N THR A 124 18.09 -7.84 -4.08
CA THR A 124 17.47 -7.16 -5.23
C THR A 124 16.09 -7.72 -5.59
N ILE A 125 15.87 -9.02 -5.39
CA ILE A 125 14.56 -9.63 -5.65
C ILE A 125 13.49 -9.11 -4.68
N PHE A 126 13.84 -8.84 -3.42
CA PHE A 126 12.92 -8.26 -2.43
C PHE A 126 12.51 -6.84 -2.82
N VAL A 127 13.46 -6.04 -3.33
CA VAL A 127 13.16 -4.71 -3.88
C VAL A 127 12.17 -4.81 -5.02
N ALA A 128 12.38 -5.73 -5.96
CA ALA A 128 11.49 -5.90 -7.11
C ALA A 128 10.08 -6.32 -6.67
N VAL A 129 9.95 -7.32 -5.78
CA VAL A 129 8.64 -7.77 -5.28
C VAL A 129 7.94 -6.65 -4.50
N PHE A 130 8.65 -5.96 -3.61
CA PHE A 130 8.13 -4.80 -2.88
C PHE A 130 7.55 -3.75 -3.84
N VAL A 131 8.30 -3.41 -4.90
CA VAL A 131 7.81 -2.44 -5.87
C VAL A 131 6.58 -2.93 -6.61
N ILE A 132 6.61 -4.16 -7.11
CA ILE A 132 5.50 -4.76 -7.87
C ILE A 132 4.22 -4.78 -7.04
N GLU A 133 4.28 -5.20 -5.77
CA GLU A 133 3.12 -5.25 -4.88
C GLU A 133 2.44 -3.87 -4.74
N HIS A 134 3.23 -2.81 -4.56
CA HIS A 134 2.70 -1.45 -4.41
C HIS A 134 2.13 -0.89 -5.72
N LEU A 135 2.75 -1.21 -6.86
CA LEU A 135 2.22 -0.84 -8.18
C LEU A 135 0.88 -1.54 -8.46
N VAL A 136 0.77 -2.83 -8.11
CA VAL A 136 -0.49 -3.59 -8.19
C VAL A 136 -1.54 -2.96 -7.29
N TYR A 137 -1.20 -2.65 -6.03
CA TYR A 137 -2.09 -1.97 -5.11
C TYR A 137 -2.67 -0.68 -5.69
N GLY A 138 -1.83 0.25 -6.17
CA GLY A 138 -2.34 1.52 -6.68
C GLY A 138 -3.14 1.37 -7.97
N THR A 139 -2.78 0.39 -8.81
CA THR A 139 -3.57 0.04 -10.00
C THR A 139 -4.98 -0.41 -9.61
N ILE A 140 -5.10 -1.30 -8.62
CA ILE A 140 -6.39 -1.77 -8.07
C ILE A 140 -7.18 -0.59 -7.49
N VAL A 141 -6.53 0.25 -6.66
CA VAL A 141 -7.19 1.40 -6.03
C VAL A 141 -7.73 2.37 -7.08
N GLY A 142 -6.92 2.73 -8.07
CA GLY A 142 -7.33 3.60 -9.17
C GLY A 142 -8.48 3.02 -10.00
N ALA A 143 -8.42 1.74 -10.34
CA ALA A 143 -9.45 1.06 -11.12
C ALA A 143 -10.78 0.98 -10.35
N MET A 144 -10.75 0.58 -9.08
CA MET A 144 -11.95 0.38 -8.27
C MET A 144 -12.61 1.69 -7.82
N TYR A 145 -11.84 2.76 -7.63
CA TYR A 145 -12.41 4.07 -7.27
C TYR A 145 -13.37 4.59 -8.36
N GLY A 146 -13.01 4.34 -9.63
CA GLY A 146 -13.79 4.69 -10.81
C GLY A 146 -13.86 6.20 -11.07
N PRO A 147 -14.48 6.62 -12.19
CA PRO A 147 -14.38 7.99 -12.72
C PRO A 147 -14.76 9.08 -11.71
N VAL A 148 -13.97 10.14 -11.63
CA VAL A 148 -14.29 11.35 -10.87
C VAL A 148 -15.19 12.22 -11.76
N VAL A 149 -16.41 12.53 -11.31
CA VAL A 149 -17.31 13.42 -12.06
C VAL A 149 -16.94 14.86 -11.69
N SER A 150 -16.34 15.59 -12.62
CA SER A 150 -16.22 17.03 -12.52
C SER A 150 -17.58 17.65 -12.87
N ALA A 151 -18.16 18.45 -11.98
CA ALA A 151 -19.35 19.23 -12.32
C ALA A 151 -18.99 20.13 -13.52
N ARG A 152 -19.67 19.93 -14.66
CA ARG A 152 -19.57 20.84 -15.79
C ARG A 152 -20.21 22.15 -15.33
N PRO A 153 -19.55 23.33 -15.42
CA PRO A 153 -20.23 24.60 -15.21
C PRO A 153 -21.46 24.62 -16.11
N LEU A 154 -22.64 24.89 -15.54
CA LEU A 154 -23.82 25.17 -16.34
C LEU A 154 -23.46 26.40 -17.17
N GLU A 155 -23.32 26.24 -18.49
CA GLU A 155 -23.40 27.37 -19.40
C GLU A 155 -24.79 27.96 -19.17
N THR A 156 -24.86 29.02 -18.37
CA THR A 156 -26.04 29.86 -18.27
C THR A 156 -26.19 30.51 -19.64
N GLY A 157 -26.97 29.86 -20.50
CA GLY A 157 -27.38 30.42 -21.78
C GLY A 157 -28.11 31.71 -21.51
N THR A 158 -27.47 32.83 -21.82
CA THR A 158 -28.17 34.09 -22.07
C THR A 158 -28.67 34.03 -23.50
N ALA A 159 -29.97 33.71 -23.63
CA ALA A 159 -30.76 34.03 -24.82
C ALA A 159 -31.00 35.54 -24.90
#